data_AF-A0A2L2NU55-F1
#
_entry.id   AF-A0A2L2NU55-F1
#
_cell.length_a   1.000
_cell.length_b   1.000
_cell.length_c   1.000
_cell.angle_alpha   90.00
_cell.angle_beta   90.00
_cell.angle_gamma   90.00
#
_symmetry.space_group_name_H-M   'P 1'
#
loop_
_entity.id
_entity.type
_entity.pdbx_description
1 polymer ?
#
loop_
_entity_poly.entity_id
_entity_poly.type
_entity_poly.pdbx_seq_one_letter_code
_entity_poly.pdbx_strand_id
1 'polypeptide(L)' 'MMISVMSIKKIVEQALQDGYLKSAMKAEVGIICDNASKLSIEEYMALDRLMGALLNGEVVED' A
#
# COMPACT_ATOMS: atom_id res chain seq x y z
N MET A 1 -23.25 0.83 0.18
CA MET A 1 -22.01 1.48 0.62
C MET A 1 -20.90 0.92 -0.26
N MET A 2 -20.54 1.63 -1.34
CA MET A 2 -19.45 1.20 -2.22
C MET A 2 -18.15 1.52 -1.50
N ILE A 3 -17.51 0.51 -0.92
CA ILE A 3 -16.09 0.61 -0.57
C ILE A 3 -15.40 0.58 -1.94
N SER A 4 -15.04 1.75 -2.46
CA SER A 4 -14.14 1.84 -3.60
C SER A 4 -12.85 1.17 -3.16
N VAL A 5 -12.60 -0.06 -3.61
CA VAL A 5 -11.34 -0.77 -3.35
C VAL A 5 -10.21 0.18 -3.76
N MET A 6 -9.46 0.69 -2.79
CA MET A 6 -8.28 1.50 -3.11
C MET A 6 -7.25 0.56 -3.72
N SER A 7 -6.56 1.00 -4.76
CA SER A 7 -5.46 0.20 -5.31
C SER A 7 -4.23 0.35 -4.42
N ILE A 8 -3.30 -0.62 -4.43
CA ILE A 8 -2.03 -0.55 -3.69
C ILE A 8 -1.35 0.77 -4.03
N LYS A 9 -1.30 1.17 -5.30
CA LYS A 9 -0.72 2.46 -5.71
C LYS A 9 -1.27 3.66 -4.93
N LYS A 10 -2.59 3.77 -4.79
CA LYS A 10 -3.20 4.89 -4.04
C LYS A 10 -2.87 4.83 -2.55
N ILE A 11 -2.84 3.62 -1.98
CA ILE A 11 -2.46 3.41 -0.59
C ILE A 11 -1.02 3.87 -0.36
N VAL A 12 -0.10 3.50 -1.26
CA VAL A 12 1.32 3.90 -1.21
C VAL A 12 1.47 5.41 -1.37
N GLU A 13 0.76 6.02 -2.32
CA GLU A 13 0.77 7.48 -2.50
C GLU A 13 0.31 8.21 -1.23
N GLN A 14 -0.76 7.73 -0.59
CA GLN A 14 -1.23 8.30 0.67
C GLN A 14 -0.24 8.09 1.81
N ALA A 15 0.35 6.89 1.94
CA ALA A 15 1.31 6.59 3.00
C ALA A 15 2.57 7.46 2.89
N LEU A 16 3.07 7.67 1.67
CA LEU A 16 4.20 8.57 1.38
C LEU A 16 3.85 10.03 1.66
N GLN A 17 2.63 10.45 1.35
CA GLN A 17 2.18 11.82 1.62
C GLN A 17 2.03 12.07 3.13
N ASP A 18 1.46 11.11 3.85
CA ASP A 18 1.22 11.22 5.29
C ASP A 18 2.50 10.98 6.11
N GLY A 19 3.48 10.25 5.56
CA GLY A 19 4.65 9.73 6.29
C GLY A 19 4.33 8.53 7.19
N TYR A 20 3.11 7.98 7.12
CA TYR A 20 2.65 6.88 7.95
C TYR A 20 1.89 5.82 7.15
N LEU A 21 2.21 4.56 7.42
CA LEU A 21 1.41 3.41 6.97
C LEU A 21 0.45 3.03 8.10
N LYS A 22 -0.77 3.57 8.04
CA LYS A 22 -1.81 3.29 9.04
C LYS A 22 -2.22 1.82 8.99
N SER A 23 -2.60 1.26 10.14
CA SER A 23 -3.12 -0.11 10.24
C SER A 23 -4.23 -0.46 9.21
N ALA A 24 -5.13 0.47 8.90
CA ALA A 24 -6.18 0.27 7.89
C ALA A 24 -5.62 0.13 6.45
N MET A 25 -4.61 0.91 6.10
CA MET A 25 -3.93 0.85 4.81
C MET A 25 -3.21 -0.49 4.64
N LYS A 26 -2.50 -0.94 5.68
CA LYS A 26 -1.82 -2.23 5.71
C LYS A 26 -2.79 -3.40 5.52
N ALA A 27 -3.93 -3.36 6.20
CA ALA A 27 -4.97 -4.36 6.03
C ALA A 27 -5.49 -4.40 4.58
N GLU A 28 -5.71 -3.24 3.97
CA GLU A 28 -6.20 -3.17 2.60
C GLU A 28 -5.16 -3.68 1.58
N VAL A 29 -3.87 -3.34 1.74
CA VAL A 29 -2.79 -3.93 0.93
C VAL A 29 -2.76 -5.46 1.08
N GLY A 30 -2.89 -5.99 2.30
CA GLY A 30 -2.96 -7.43 2.56
C GLY A 30 -4.13 -8.09 1.81
N ILE A 31 -5.33 -7.51 1.91
CA ILE A 31 -6.53 -8.00 1.21
C ILE A 31 -6.33 -8.02 -0.31
N ILE A 32 -5.70 -7.00 -0.88
CA ILE A 32 -5.44 -6.94 -2.33
C ILE A 32 -4.44 -8.03 -2.73
N CYS A 33 -3.35 -8.18 -1.98
CA CYS A 33 -2.34 -9.21 -2.24
C CYS A 33 -2.91 -10.62 -2.10
N ASP A 34 -3.76 -10.88 -1.11
CA ASP A 34 -4.37 -12.19 -0.86
C ASP A 34 -5.40 -12.57 -1.93
N ASN A 35 -6.16 -11.61 -2.44
CA ASN A 35 -7.18 -11.84 -3.47
C ASN A 35 -6.64 -11.80 -4.90
N ALA A 36 -5.43 -11.26 -5.11
CA ALA A 36 -4.83 -11.17 -6.42
C ALA A 36 -4.09 -12.48 -6.77
N SER A 37 -4.57 -13.21 -7.79
CA SER A 37 -3.78 -14.31 -8.37
C SER A 37 -2.45 -13.82 -8.96
N LYS A 38 -2.40 -12.54 -9.38
CA LYS A 38 -1.21 -11.84 -9.84
C LYS A 38 -1.42 -10.33 -9.77
N LEU A 39 -0.49 -9.59 -9.17
CA LEU A 39 -0.48 -8.14 -9.22
C LEU A 39 -0.10 -7.63 -10.62
N SER A 40 -0.69 -6.51 -11.02
CA SER A 40 -0.18 -5.78 -12.18
C SER A 40 1.24 -5.29 -11.90
N ILE A 41 2.02 -5.01 -12.96
CA ILE A 41 3.38 -4.48 -12.79
C ILE A 41 3.35 -3.17 -11.99
N GLU A 42 2.35 -2.31 -12.22
CA GLU A 42 2.21 -1.03 -11.50
C GLU A 42 1.94 -1.23 -10.00
N GLU A 43 1.06 -2.15 -9.65
CA GLU A 43 0.71 -2.46 -8.25
C GLU A 43 1.90 -3.12 -7.54
N TYR A 44 2.62 -3.99 -8.24
CA TYR A 44 3.86 -4.59 -7.71
C TYR A 44 4.97 -3.54 -7.49
N MET A 45 5.19 -2.63 -8.44
CA MET A 45 6.16 -1.54 -8.27
C MET A 45 5.76 -0.59 -7.15
N ALA A 46 4.47 -0.31 -6.98
CA ALA A 46 3.99 0.47 -5.85
C ALA A 46 4.30 -0.24 -4.52
N LEU A 47 4.02 -1.54 -4.43
CA LEU A 47 4.32 -2.33 -3.24
C LEU A 47 5.82 -2.34 -2.91
N ASP A 48 6.68 -2.54 -3.92
CA ASP A 48 8.14 -2.48 -3.77
C ASP A 48 8.60 -1.12 -3.25
N ARG A 49 8.06 -0.03 -3.80
CA ARG A 49 8.32 1.33 -3.33
C ARG A 49 7.90 1.53 -1.87
N LEU A 50 6.74 1.00 -1.46
CA LEU A 50 6.30 1.06 -0.06
C LEU A 50 7.29 0.33 0.86
N MET A 51 7.75 -0.86 0.49
CA MET A 51 8.77 -1.59 1.25
C MET A 51 10.06 -0.79 1.38
N GLY A 52 10.53 -0.17 0.29
CA GLY A 52 11.70 0.72 0.31
C GLY A 52 11.51 1.91 1.26
N ALA A 53 10.35 2.57 1.21
CA ALA A 53 10.03 3.71 2.08
C ALA A 53 10.00 3.34 3.56
N LEU A 54 9.48 2.16 3.91
CA LEU A 54 9.50 1.62 5.28
C LEU A 54 10.92 1.35 5.76
N LEU A 55 11.75 0.71 4.92
CA LEU A 55 13.14 0.39 5.25
C LEU A 55 14.02 1.65 5.40
N ASN A 56 13.74 2.70 4.62
CA ASN A 56 14.45 3.97 4.68
C ASN A 56 13.94 4.89 5.80
N GLY A 57 12.81 4.56 6.44
CA GLY A 57 12.15 5.41 7.44
C GLY A 57 11.45 6.65 6.84
N GLU A 58 11.20 6.66 5.53
CA GLU A 58 10.38 7.69 4.87
C GLU A 58 8.90 7.55 5.25
N VAL A 59 8.49 6.32 5.57
CA VAL A 59 7.17 5.98 6.10
C VAL A 59 7.36 5.17 7.37
N VAL A 60 6.58 5.47 8.40
CA VAL A 60 6.60 4.74 9.67
C VAL A 60 5.27 3.98 9.83
N GLU A 61 5.33 2.74 10.33
CA GLU A 61 4.11 2.03 10.71
C GLU A 61 3.54 2.63 12.01
N ASP A 62 2.25 2.97 11.99
CA ASP A 62 1.46 3.44 13.14
C ASP A 62 0.56 2.31 13.68
#